data_AF-A0A3D1PEF3-F1
#
_entry.id   AF-A0A3D1PEF3-F1
#
_cell.length_a   1.000
_cell.length_b   1.000
_cell.length_c   1.000
_cell.angle_alpha   90.00
_cell.angle_beta   90.00
_cell.angle_gamma   90.00
#
_symmetry.space_group_name_H-M   'P 1'
#
loop_
_entity.id
_entity.type
_entity.pdbx_description
1 polymer ?
#
loop_
_entity_poly.entity_id
_entity_poly.type
_entity_poly.pdbx_seq_one_letter_code
_entity_poly.pdbx_strand_id
1 'polypeptide(L)'
;GGNRQSGLTFAPEAGTQRMRDIVNKGLTNEELLRGVKTAWEQGWDKIKLYFMIGLPGETDADVLGIAETVAWLQRECRAKGRKPLSFNLTISNFTPKPHTPFQWHSVSTSEFKRKQNLLRQEFRRMKGVKVNFTDVRLSAMEDFIGRGDRRLASVLRRAWELGAGMDAWYDSIERAFSAWGSAISEVGLTWKYRQVENGEWNVMEARCERQEEDTFHPTLPEGQSTSPQPQAPSPSFDAPLPWDYIDTGIDKQWLKADLERAYSAATVPDCSFDGCSHCGVCGVDFGHNIVIEPPPIGQFAGHFVPNNTKVQRLRIWFGKLGDMALVSHLDLLRLFDRAVRRAALPISFTNGFHPSPRISITQALPLGVTSSGEIVDFELTQQLEPETFRQKLSSQLPGDIPIYQVTSIELKDPSATKILSGAEYLLTVATPVSVNLVQWQEWVEKVKDLDTIWWEQTTKSGKTQMVNLRDRLFELEVVEPKNRSSSEDNDSVILRYLGSCQQDGNKLRPEHITYMLEQVAQVEFQLLHIHRNRLLLEAVIK
;
A
#
# COMPACT_ATOMS: atom_id res chain seq x y z
N GLY A 1 9.32 -9.26 26.12
CA GLY A 1 9.48 -10.67 25.72
C GLY A 1 9.97 -10.77 24.30
N GLY A 2 11.29 -10.92 24.07
CA GLY A 2 11.90 -10.79 22.74
C GLY A 2 13.08 -11.71 22.44
N ASN A 3 13.33 -12.77 23.23
CA ASN A 3 14.49 -13.66 23.05
C ASN A 3 14.29 -14.76 21.98
N ARG A 4 13.32 -14.65 21.08
CA ARG A 4 13.21 -15.58 19.94
C ARG A 4 13.81 -14.92 18.71
N GLN A 5 14.93 -15.46 18.23
CA GLN A 5 15.47 -15.12 16.92
C GLN A 5 14.36 -15.34 15.87
N SER A 6 13.98 -14.27 15.18
CA SER A 6 13.04 -14.34 14.06
C SER A 6 13.70 -15.09 12.89
N GLY A 7 12.90 -15.74 12.05
CA GLY A 7 13.44 -16.41 10.86
C GLY A 7 14.02 -15.42 9.86
N LEU A 8 15.09 -15.82 9.17
CA LEU A 8 15.76 -15.00 8.15
C LEU A 8 15.17 -15.27 6.76
N THR A 9 15.08 -14.25 5.90
CA THR A 9 14.45 -14.35 4.58
C THR A 9 15.47 -14.24 3.47
N PHE A 10 15.40 -15.13 2.49
CA PHE A 10 16.13 -15.06 1.23
C PHE A 10 15.12 -15.16 0.08
N ALA A 11 15.40 -14.50 -1.02
CA ALA A 11 14.56 -14.55 -2.21
C ALA A 11 15.40 -15.02 -3.41
N PRO A 12 15.53 -16.34 -3.62
CA PRO A 12 16.19 -16.88 -4.80
C PRO A 12 15.41 -16.62 -6.10
N GLU A 13 14.10 -16.39 -5.99
CA GLU A 13 13.13 -16.21 -7.09
C GLU A 13 12.91 -17.44 -7.97
N ALA A 14 13.95 -18.21 -8.29
CA ALA A 14 13.84 -19.42 -9.10
C ALA A 14 14.69 -20.57 -8.54
N GLY A 15 14.26 -21.81 -8.86
CA GLY A 15 14.87 -23.04 -8.38
C GLY A 15 16.25 -23.32 -8.97
N THR A 16 16.39 -23.25 -10.30
CA THR A 16 17.65 -23.57 -10.99
C THR A 16 18.50 -22.33 -11.23
N GLN A 17 19.82 -22.53 -11.42
CA GLN A 17 20.72 -21.43 -11.81
C GLN A 17 20.28 -20.81 -13.13
N ARG A 18 19.99 -21.66 -14.12
CA ARG A 18 19.45 -21.26 -15.43
C ARG A 18 18.25 -20.32 -15.29
N MET A 19 17.26 -20.66 -14.47
CA MET A 19 16.10 -19.78 -14.30
C MET A 19 16.41 -18.48 -13.55
N ARG A 20 17.38 -18.51 -12.61
CA ARG A 20 17.86 -17.27 -11.96
C ARG A 20 18.58 -16.36 -12.95
N ASP A 21 19.31 -16.94 -13.91
CA ASP A 21 19.97 -16.20 -14.98
C ASP A 21 18.94 -15.63 -15.95
N ILE A 22 17.90 -16.40 -16.32
CA ILE A 22 16.77 -15.94 -17.15
C ILE A 22 16.12 -14.69 -16.55
N VAL A 23 15.80 -14.70 -15.24
CA VAL A 23 15.16 -13.56 -14.57
C VAL A 23 16.17 -12.49 -14.11
N ASN A 24 17.43 -12.61 -14.53
CA ASN A 24 18.54 -11.73 -14.20
C ASN A 24 18.71 -11.45 -12.70
N LYS A 25 18.59 -12.48 -11.85
CA LYS A 25 18.64 -12.34 -10.39
C LYS A 25 20.05 -12.03 -9.86
N GLY A 26 21.09 -12.38 -10.60
CA GLY A 26 22.48 -12.18 -10.20
C GLY A 26 22.88 -12.94 -8.92
N LEU A 27 22.21 -14.06 -8.62
CA LEU A 27 22.48 -14.88 -7.43
C LEU A 27 22.88 -16.30 -7.84
N THR A 28 24.11 -16.69 -7.51
CA THR A 28 24.58 -18.06 -7.76
C THR A 28 24.13 -19.05 -6.69
N ASN A 29 24.19 -20.35 -7.00
CA ASN A 29 24.00 -21.40 -6.00
C ASN A 29 24.97 -21.24 -4.82
N GLU A 30 26.24 -20.98 -5.10
CA GLU A 30 27.30 -20.85 -4.09
C GLU A 30 27.02 -19.69 -3.14
N GLU A 31 26.53 -18.55 -3.67
CA GLU A 31 26.16 -17.39 -2.87
C GLU A 31 24.92 -17.64 -2.02
N LEU A 32 23.90 -18.29 -2.57
CA LEU A 32 22.71 -18.68 -1.84
C LEU A 32 23.07 -19.61 -0.67
N LEU A 33 23.89 -20.64 -0.92
CA LEU A 33 24.35 -21.53 0.12
C LEU A 33 25.20 -20.79 1.15
N ARG A 34 26.13 -19.94 0.72
CA ARG A 34 26.97 -19.15 1.63
C ARG A 34 26.10 -18.33 2.58
N GLY A 35 25.13 -17.59 2.07
CA GLY A 35 24.23 -16.77 2.87
C GLY A 35 23.40 -17.59 3.87
N VAL A 36 22.77 -18.67 3.40
CA VAL A 36 21.95 -19.55 4.25
C VAL A 36 22.81 -20.27 5.30
N LYS A 37 24.00 -20.74 4.92
CA LYS A 37 24.93 -21.45 5.81
C LYS A 37 25.49 -20.52 6.88
N THR A 38 25.89 -19.30 6.53
CA THR A 38 26.32 -18.30 7.52
C THR A 38 25.21 -17.98 8.52
N ALA A 39 23.97 -17.77 8.05
CA ALA A 39 22.84 -17.57 8.94
C ALA A 39 22.61 -18.79 9.83
N TRP A 40 22.64 -19.99 9.26
CA TRP A 40 22.53 -21.21 10.04
C TRP A 40 23.61 -21.29 11.10
N GLU A 41 24.88 -21.06 10.77
CA GLU A 41 26.03 -21.09 11.69
C GLU A 41 25.87 -20.12 12.87
N GLN A 42 25.33 -18.93 12.59
CA GLN A 42 25.10 -17.86 13.57
C GLN A 42 23.88 -18.06 14.48
N GLY A 43 23.14 -19.16 14.33
CA GLY A 43 22.10 -19.57 15.29
C GLY A 43 20.70 -19.68 14.71
N TRP A 44 20.46 -19.22 13.48
CA TRP A 44 19.14 -19.27 12.87
C TRP A 44 18.75 -20.71 12.50
N ASP A 45 17.60 -21.17 12.99
CA ASP A 45 17.03 -22.49 12.71
C ASP A 45 15.82 -22.45 11.77
N LYS A 46 15.40 -21.24 11.37
CA LYS A 46 14.24 -20.99 10.50
C LYS A 46 14.57 -20.03 9.38
N ILE A 47 14.40 -20.50 8.16
CA ILE A 47 14.64 -19.74 6.92
C ILE A 47 13.34 -19.58 6.16
N LYS A 48 13.11 -18.40 5.59
CA LYS A 48 12.03 -18.15 4.64
C LYS A 48 12.60 -18.01 3.24
N LEU A 49 12.00 -18.68 2.26
CA LEU A 49 12.40 -18.60 0.86
C LEU A 49 11.24 -18.15 -0.02
N TYR A 50 11.52 -17.29 -0.99
CA TYR A 50 10.55 -16.83 -1.98
C TYR A 50 10.96 -17.35 -3.37
N PHE A 51 10.01 -18.00 -4.02
CA PHE A 51 10.15 -18.52 -5.38
C PHE A 51 8.93 -18.11 -6.22
N MET A 52 9.11 -18.09 -7.53
CA MET A 52 8.07 -17.95 -8.53
C MET A 52 7.98 -19.21 -9.39
N ILE A 53 6.80 -19.47 -9.94
CA ILE A 53 6.56 -20.45 -11.00
C ILE A 53 5.86 -19.77 -12.17
N GLY A 54 5.94 -20.38 -13.35
CA GLY A 54 5.40 -19.82 -14.59
C GLY A 54 6.30 -18.79 -15.24
N LEU A 55 7.60 -18.84 -14.98
CA LEU A 55 8.57 -17.97 -15.63
C LEU A 55 8.73 -18.30 -17.13
N PRO A 56 9.15 -17.35 -17.98
CA PRO A 56 9.41 -17.58 -19.39
C PRO A 56 10.47 -18.68 -19.60
N GLY A 57 10.19 -19.62 -20.50
CA GLY A 57 11.09 -20.74 -20.81
C GLY A 57 11.25 -21.77 -19.67
N GLU A 58 10.45 -21.70 -18.61
CA GLU A 58 10.52 -22.62 -17.46
C GLU A 58 10.05 -24.03 -17.82
N THR A 59 10.88 -25.02 -17.54
CA THR A 59 10.57 -26.45 -17.72
C THR A 59 10.14 -27.11 -16.41
N ASP A 60 9.58 -28.32 -16.48
CA ASP A 60 9.24 -29.10 -15.28
C ASP A 60 10.48 -29.39 -14.41
N ALA A 61 11.65 -29.59 -15.03
CA ALA A 61 12.90 -29.75 -14.30
C ALA A 61 13.26 -28.49 -13.50
N ASP A 62 12.98 -27.30 -14.03
CA ASP A 62 13.23 -26.05 -13.32
C ASP A 62 12.28 -25.84 -12.14
N VAL A 63 11.00 -26.20 -12.33
CA VAL A 63 9.99 -26.19 -11.26
C VAL A 63 10.42 -27.13 -10.14
N LEU A 64 10.76 -28.38 -10.47
CA LEU A 64 11.25 -29.36 -9.49
C LEU A 64 12.58 -28.94 -8.86
N GLY A 65 13.41 -28.15 -9.58
CA GLY A 65 14.63 -27.53 -9.06
C GLY A 65 14.41 -26.67 -7.82
N ILE A 66 13.21 -26.13 -7.58
CA ILE A 66 12.86 -25.45 -6.32
C ILE A 66 12.92 -26.43 -5.14
N ALA A 67 12.29 -27.60 -5.29
CA ALA A 67 12.31 -28.66 -4.30
C ALA A 67 13.73 -29.20 -4.07
N GLU A 68 14.49 -29.38 -5.14
CA GLU A 68 15.89 -29.83 -5.08
C GLU A 68 16.79 -28.83 -4.35
N THR A 69 16.61 -27.53 -4.60
CA THR A 69 17.34 -26.45 -3.91
C THR A 69 17.10 -26.50 -2.41
N VAL A 70 15.84 -26.65 -1.97
CA VAL A 70 15.53 -26.78 -0.53
C VAL A 70 16.17 -28.03 0.06
N ALA A 71 16.05 -29.17 -0.61
CA ALA A 71 16.63 -30.42 -0.17
C ALA A 71 18.17 -30.33 -0.07
N TRP A 72 18.81 -29.66 -1.04
CA TRP A 72 20.23 -29.40 -1.04
C TRP A 72 20.65 -28.52 0.14
N LEU A 73 19.98 -27.39 0.37
CA LEU A 73 20.27 -26.52 1.52
C LEU A 73 20.09 -27.26 2.86
N GLN A 74 19.09 -28.13 2.99
CA GLN A 74 18.91 -28.98 4.17
C GLN A 74 20.07 -29.96 4.39
N ARG A 75 20.65 -30.50 3.31
CA ARG A 75 21.81 -31.41 3.39
C ARG A 75 23.07 -30.67 3.80
N GLU A 76 23.35 -29.53 3.18
CA GLU A 76 24.57 -28.74 3.42
C GLU A 76 24.57 -28.05 4.80
N CYS A 77 23.40 -27.68 5.31
CA CYS A 77 23.24 -27.03 6.61
C CYS A 77 22.85 -28.03 7.71
N ARG A 78 23.64 -29.09 7.87
CA ARG A 78 23.43 -30.14 8.89
C ARG A 78 24.70 -30.36 9.71
N ALA A 79 24.56 -30.39 11.04
CA ALA A 79 25.63 -30.73 11.97
C ALA A 79 25.10 -31.56 13.14
N LYS A 80 25.97 -32.41 13.71
CA LYS A 80 25.65 -33.20 14.90
C LYS A 80 25.39 -32.26 16.09
N GLY A 81 24.30 -32.50 16.82
CA GLY A 81 23.90 -31.68 17.98
C GLY A 81 23.21 -30.36 17.64
N ARG A 82 22.98 -30.04 16.36
CA ARG A 82 22.24 -28.84 15.92
C ARG A 82 20.86 -29.23 15.38
N LYS A 83 19.87 -28.36 15.61
CA LYS A 83 18.53 -28.55 15.03
C LYS A 83 18.61 -28.48 13.50
N PRO A 84 17.89 -29.35 12.77
CA PRO A 84 17.74 -29.21 11.33
C PRO A 84 17.09 -27.87 10.96
N LEU A 85 17.49 -27.30 9.82
CA LEU A 85 16.83 -26.11 9.29
C LEU A 85 15.37 -26.39 8.95
N SER A 86 14.51 -25.49 9.42
CA SER A 86 13.12 -25.41 8.99
C SER A 86 12.96 -24.34 7.91
N PHE A 87 12.18 -24.65 6.88
CA PHE A 87 11.93 -23.76 5.75
C PHE A 87 10.46 -23.36 5.68
N ASN A 88 10.24 -22.07 5.46
CA ASN A 88 8.94 -21.49 5.15
C ASN A 88 9.00 -20.91 3.73
N LEU A 89 8.38 -21.57 2.77
CA LEU A 89 8.36 -21.13 1.39
C LEU A 89 7.10 -20.35 1.07
N THR A 90 7.27 -19.32 0.25
CA THR A 90 6.19 -18.68 -0.50
C THR A 90 6.48 -18.91 -1.98
N ILE A 91 5.53 -19.53 -2.68
CA ILE A 91 5.61 -19.83 -4.11
C ILE A 91 4.54 -19.01 -4.81
N SER A 92 4.97 -17.93 -5.43
CA SER A 92 4.12 -17.00 -6.18
C SER A 92 3.97 -17.46 -7.63
N ASN A 93 2.85 -17.08 -8.26
CA ASN A 93 2.69 -17.26 -9.70
C ASN A 93 3.28 -16.01 -10.39
N PHE A 94 4.04 -16.20 -11.45
CA PHE A 94 4.60 -15.09 -12.22
C PHE A 94 3.49 -14.33 -12.95
N THR A 95 3.39 -13.03 -12.68
CA THR A 95 2.45 -12.13 -13.38
C THR A 95 3.27 -11.15 -14.23
N PRO A 96 3.17 -11.21 -15.56
CA PRO A 96 3.84 -10.26 -16.47
C PRO A 96 3.57 -8.80 -16.09
N LYS A 97 4.57 -7.92 -16.30
CA LYS A 97 4.43 -6.50 -16.02
C LYS A 97 4.81 -5.64 -17.24
N PRO A 98 4.06 -4.55 -17.51
CA PRO A 98 4.42 -3.55 -18.50
C PRO A 98 5.87 -3.07 -18.38
N HIS A 99 6.49 -2.74 -19.51
CA HIS A 99 7.86 -2.20 -19.60
C HIS A 99 8.93 -3.13 -19.01
N THR A 100 8.69 -4.43 -19.03
CA THR A 100 9.68 -5.47 -18.69
C THR A 100 9.91 -6.37 -19.90
N PRO A 101 11.07 -7.05 -20.01
CA PRO A 101 11.31 -8.02 -21.10
C PRO A 101 10.23 -9.10 -21.16
N PHE A 102 9.60 -9.42 -20.02
CA PHE A 102 8.58 -10.46 -19.91
C PHE A 102 7.16 -9.96 -20.07
N GLN A 103 6.96 -8.71 -20.51
CA GLN A 103 5.63 -8.16 -20.78
C GLN A 103 4.86 -8.96 -21.83
N TRP A 104 5.56 -9.73 -22.69
CA TRP A 104 5.02 -10.62 -23.72
C TRP A 104 4.66 -12.03 -23.25
N HIS A 105 4.97 -12.37 -22.00
CA HIS A 105 4.75 -13.71 -21.48
C HIS A 105 3.32 -13.89 -20.97
N SER A 106 2.84 -15.12 -20.93
CA SER A 106 1.53 -15.47 -20.35
C SER A 106 1.53 -16.93 -19.92
N VAL A 107 0.77 -17.25 -18.87
CA VAL A 107 0.63 -18.62 -18.36
C VAL A 107 -0.80 -18.84 -17.95
N SER A 108 -1.38 -19.96 -18.36
CA SER A 108 -2.75 -20.29 -18.01
C SER A 108 -2.89 -20.66 -16.52
N THR A 109 -4.09 -20.45 -15.99
CA THR A 109 -4.43 -20.86 -14.61
C THR A 109 -4.32 -22.37 -14.43
N SER A 110 -4.61 -23.17 -15.46
CA SER A 110 -4.46 -24.62 -15.45
C SER A 110 -2.99 -25.03 -15.36
N GLU A 111 -2.10 -24.32 -16.04
CA GLU A 111 -0.67 -24.58 -16.00
C GLU A 111 -0.06 -24.21 -14.64
N PHE A 112 -0.45 -23.08 -14.04
CA PHE A 112 -0.08 -22.78 -12.66
C PHE A 112 -0.54 -23.87 -11.70
N LYS A 113 -1.80 -24.32 -11.79
CA LYS A 113 -2.32 -25.42 -10.96
C LYS A 113 -1.50 -26.70 -11.14
N ARG A 114 -1.10 -27.04 -12.38
CA ARG A 114 -0.26 -28.20 -12.69
C ARG A 114 1.10 -28.09 -12.00
N LYS A 115 1.81 -26.96 -12.17
CA LYS A 115 3.13 -26.70 -11.55
C LYS A 115 3.06 -26.69 -10.03
N GLN A 116 2.03 -26.07 -9.44
CA GLN A 116 1.79 -26.12 -7.99
C GLN A 116 1.60 -27.56 -7.50
N ASN A 117 0.88 -28.39 -8.27
CA ASN A 117 0.65 -29.79 -7.91
C ASN A 117 1.93 -30.64 -7.98
N LEU A 118 2.81 -30.41 -8.97
CA LEU A 118 4.14 -31.03 -9.02
C LEU A 118 4.91 -30.75 -7.72
N LEU A 119 5.00 -29.47 -7.33
CA LEU A 119 5.69 -29.06 -6.12
C LEU A 119 5.04 -29.61 -4.85
N ARG A 120 3.70 -29.64 -4.77
CA ARG A 120 3.00 -30.25 -3.63
C ARG A 120 3.37 -31.73 -3.46
N GLN A 121 3.52 -32.47 -4.56
CA GLN A 121 3.91 -33.89 -4.49
C GLN A 121 5.32 -34.07 -3.92
N GLU A 122 6.27 -33.23 -4.35
CA GLU A 122 7.64 -33.26 -3.83
C GLU A 122 7.74 -32.82 -2.37
N PHE A 123 7.14 -31.68 -2.01
CA PHE A 123 7.22 -31.15 -0.65
C PHE A 123 6.52 -32.00 0.40
N ARG A 124 5.50 -32.81 0.03
CA ARG A 124 4.87 -33.78 0.94
C ARG A 124 5.86 -34.77 1.54
N ARG A 125 6.97 -35.06 0.85
CA ARG A 125 8.00 -36.01 1.30
C ARG A 125 9.07 -35.35 2.17
N MET A 126 9.12 -34.01 2.24
CA MET A 126 10.15 -33.27 2.95
C MET A 126 9.72 -32.91 4.38
N LYS A 127 10.59 -33.17 5.34
CA LYS A 127 10.37 -32.79 6.75
C LYS A 127 10.87 -31.38 7.01
N GLY A 128 10.17 -30.64 7.89
CA GLY A 128 10.56 -29.29 8.29
C GLY A 128 10.33 -28.22 7.22
N VAL A 129 9.52 -28.51 6.20
CA VAL A 129 9.21 -27.58 5.11
C VAL A 129 7.72 -27.23 5.15
N LYS A 130 7.41 -25.93 5.29
CA LYS A 130 6.06 -25.39 5.13
C LYS A 130 6.03 -24.58 3.84
N VAL A 131 5.03 -24.81 3.00
CA VAL A 131 4.90 -24.12 1.70
C VAL A 131 3.55 -23.44 1.62
N ASN A 132 3.56 -22.17 1.23
CA ASN A 132 2.37 -21.41 0.89
C ASN A 132 2.40 -21.13 -0.62
N PHE A 133 1.31 -21.42 -1.31
CA PHE A 133 1.14 -21.14 -2.74
C PHE A 133 0.17 -19.98 -2.91
N THR A 134 0.48 -19.04 -3.79
CA THR A 134 -0.44 -17.97 -4.16
C THR A 134 -1.63 -18.55 -4.95
N ASP A 135 -2.84 -18.11 -4.60
CA ASP A 135 -4.07 -18.51 -5.31
C ASP A 135 -4.00 -18.01 -6.77
N VAL A 136 -4.18 -18.94 -7.71
CA VAL A 136 -4.09 -18.63 -9.15
C VAL A 136 -5.16 -17.65 -9.62
N ARG A 137 -6.29 -17.54 -8.90
CA ARG A 137 -7.35 -16.56 -9.18
C ARG A 137 -6.87 -15.13 -8.96
N LEU A 138 -6.07 -14.90 -7.93
CA LEU A 138 -5.48 -13.58 -7.66
C LEU A 138 -4.52 -13.21 -8.78
N SER A 139 -3.67 -14.13 -9.20
CA SER A 139 -2.71 -13.89 -10.28
C SER A 139 -3.42 -13.63 -11.61
N ALA A 140 -4.48 -14.37 -11.96
CA ALA A 140 -5.27 -14.09 -13.16
C ALA A 140 -5.90 -12.69 -13.13
N MET A 141 -6.39 -12.26 -11.96
CA MET A 141 -6.94 -10.92 -11.78
C MET A 141 -5.86 -9.84 -11.90
N GLU A 142 -4.71 -10.01 -11.23
CA GLU A 142 -3.57 -9.10 -11.33
C GLU A 142 -3.06 -8.97 -12.76
N ASP A 143 -3.09 -10.07 -13.50
CA ASP A 143 -2.65 -10.15 -14.89
C ASP A 143 -3.63 -9.43 -15.83
N PHE A 144 -4.93 -9.67 -15.63
CA PHE A 144 -6.00 -8.97 -16.35
C PHE A 144 -5.96 -7.45 -16.11
N ILE A 145 -5.75 -7.04 -14.85
CA ILE A 145 -5.66 -5.61 -14.49
C ILE A 145 -4.36 -5.01 -15.01
N GLY A 146 -3.23 -5.69 -14.77
CA GLY A 146 -1.89 -5.20 -15.11
C GLY A 146 -1.64 -5.07 -16.61
N ARG A 147 -2.38 -5.82 -17.44
CA ARG A 147 -2.28 -5.79 -18.90
C ARG A 147 -3.49 -5.19 -19.61
N GLY A 148 -4.42 -4.57 -18.89
CA GLY A 148 -5.58 -3.95 -19.51
C GLY A 148 -5.34 -2.55 -20.08
N ASP A 149 -6.36 -2.02 -20.76
CA ASP A 149 -6.38 -0.66 -21.33
C ASP A 149 -7.44 0.18 -20.60
N ARG A 150 -7.72 1.36 -21.16
CA ARG A 150 -8.74 2.30 -20.67
C ARG A 150 -10.12 1.67 -20.40
N ARG A 151 -10.48 0.53 -21.03
CA ARG A 151 -11.76 -0.15 -20.75
C ARG A 151 -11.84 -0.69 -19.33
N LEU A 152 -10.71 -0.91 -18.67
CA LEU A 152 -10.66 -1.31 -17.26
C LEU A 152 -11.18 -0.23 -16.32
N ALA A 153 -11.17 1.06 -16.68
CA ALA A 153 -11.61 2.13 -15.79
C ALA A 153 -13.04 1.88 -15.26
N SER A 154 -13.95 1.42 -16.13
CA SER A 154 -15.32 1.04 -15.75
C SER A 154 -15.36 -0.17 -14.83
N VAL A 155 -14.48 -1.17 -15.06
CA VAL A 155 -14.37 -2.35 -14.19
C VAL A 155 -13.87 -1.96 -12.80
N LEU A 156 -12.81 -1.14 -12.73
CA LEU A 156 -12.22 -0.68 -11.47
C LEU A 156 -13.26 0.06 -10.61
N ARG A 157 -13.94 1.04 -11.23
CA ARG A 157 -15.02 1.79 -10.58
C ARG A 157 -16.11 0.86 -10.09
N ARG A 158 -16.57 -0.06 -10.96
CA ARG A 158 -17.67 -0.96 -10.61
C ARG A 158 -17.30 -1.95 -9.52
N ALA A 159 -16.09 -2.51 -9.54
CA ALA A 159 -15.59 -3.39 -8.49
C ALA A 159 -15.56 -2.68 -7.14
N TRP A 160 -15.12 -1.41 -7.10
CA TRP A 160 -15.16 -0.57 -5.90
C TRP A 160 -16.60 -0.33 -5.41
N GLU A 161 -17.54 0.01 -6.31
CA GLU A 161 -18.97 0.16 -5.98
C GLU A 161 -19.59 -1.14 -5.41
N LEU A 162 -19.10 -2.30 -5.86
CA LEU A 162 -19.48 -3.62 -5.36
C LEU A 162 -18.75 -4.02 -4.06
N GLY A 163 -17.91 -3.15 -3.51
CA GLY A 163 -17.24 -3.32 -2.22
C GLY A 163 -15.87 -4.00 -2.30
N ALA A 164 -15.22 -4.04 -3.48
CA ALA A 164 -13.80 -4.41 -3.59
C ALA A 164 -12.92 -3.34 -2.90
N GLY A 165 -11.96 -3.76 -2.09
CA GLY A 165 -11.12 -2.84 -1.31
C GLY A 165 -10.27 -3.56 -0.26
N MET A 166 -9.00 -3.17 -0.16
CA MET A 166 -7.98 -3.87 0.66
C MET A 166 -7.79 -5.35 0.28
N ASP A 167 -8.04 -5.70 -0.99
CA ASP A 167 -8.06 -7.07 -1.52
C ASP A 167 -6.69 -7.79 -1.43
N ALA A 168 -5.60 -7.05 -1.28
CA ALA A 168 -4.25 -7.58 -1.06
C ALA A 168 -4.08 -8.23 0.33
N TRP A 169 -5.01 -7.99 1.25
CA TRP A 169 -5.04 -8.60 2.58
C TRP A 169 -6.06 -9.74 2.54
N TYR A 170 -5.58 -10.95 2.73
CA TYR A 170 -6.29 -12.24 2.61
C TYR A 170 -7.63 -12.38 3.38
N ASP A 171 -8.10 -11.34 4.08
CA ASP A 171 -9.28 -11.34 4.93
C ASP A 171 -10.60 -11.46 4.15
N SER A 172 -10.61 -11.28 2.82
CA SER A 172 -11.81 -11.58 2.02
C SER A 172 -11.59 -11.91 0.53
N ILE A 173 -10.66 -12.82 0.20
CA ILE A 173 -10.41 -13.25 -1.20
C ILE A 173 -11.71 -13.56 -1.97
N GLU A 174 -12.67 -14.26 -1.36
CA GLU A 174 -13.94 -14.59 -2.01
C GLU A 174 -14.82 -13.37 -2.29
N ARG A 175 -14.84 -12.39 -1.38
CA ARG A 175 -15.59 -11.14 -1.58
C ARG A 175 -14.98 -10.32 -2.70
N ALA A 176 -13.66 -10.15 -2.67
CA ALA A 176 -12.91 -9.47 -3.72
C ALA A 176 -13.17 -10.15 -5.07
N PHE A 177 -12.93 -11.46 -5.16
CA PHE A 177 -13.10 -12.20 -6.41
C PHE A 177 -14.54 -12.13 -6.94
N SER A 178 -15.56 -12.20 -6.07
CA SER A 178 -16.96 -12.03 -6.45
C SER A 178 -17.28 -10.61 -6.98
N ALA A 179 -16.77 -9.57 -6.31
CA ALA A 179 -16.95 -8.19 -6.73
C ALA A 179 -16.30 -7.92 -8.09
N TRP A 180 -15.05 -8.38 -8.26
CA TRP A 180 -14.32 -8.25 -9.53
C TRP A 180 -14.97 -9.07 -10.66
N GLY A 181 -15.37 -10.32 -10.40
CA GLY A 181 -16.05 -11.16 -11.38
C GLY A 181 -17.38 -10.56 -11.85
N SER A 182 -18.18 -10.03 -10.93
CA SER A 182 -19.42 -9.32 -11.25
C SER A 182 -19.15 -8.06 -12.06
N ALA A 183 -18.17 -7.23 -11.65
CA ALA A 183 -17.79 -6.02 -12.38
C ALA A 183 -17.33 -6.30 -13.81
N ILE A 184 -16.49 -7.33 -14.02
CA ILE A 184 -16.02 -7.75 -15.34
C ILE A 184 -17.20 -8.20 -16.21
N SER A 185 -18.15 -8.93 -15.63
CA SER A 185 -19.33 -9.42 -16.34
C SER A 185 -20.29 -8.29 -16.74
N GLU A 186 -20.58 -7.37 -15.81
CA GLU A 186 -21.48 -6.24 -16.04
C GLU A 186 -20.93 -5.26 -17.11
N VAL A 187 -19.60 -5.11 -17.18
CA VAL A 187 -18.93 -4.27 -18.20
C VAL A 187 -18.75 -5.02 -19.54
N GLY A 188 -19.09 -6.31 -19.61
CA GLY A 188 -19.02 -7.11 -20.84
C GLY A 188 -17.62 -7.59 -21.23
N LEU A 189 -16.70 -7.71 -20.26
CA LEU A 189 -15.32 -8.15 -20.48
C LEU A 189 -15.04 -9.60 -20.07
N THR A 190 -16.08 -10.41 -19.79
CA THR A 190 -15.92 -11.83 -19.40
C THR A 190 -15.13 -12.65 -20.40
N TRP A 191 -15.37 -12.48 -21.70
CA TRP A 191 -14.65 -13.21 -22.76
C TRP A 191 -13.15 -12.94 -22.67
N LYS A 192 -12.79 -11.69 -22.42
CA LYS A 192 -11.41 -11.19 -22.33
C LYS A 192 -10.70 -11.69 -21.06
N TYR A 193 -11.42 -11.72 -19.94
CA TYR A 193 -10.92 -12.31 -18.71
C TYR A 193 -10.64 -13.82 -18.87
N ARG A 194 -11.52 -14.57 -19.56
CA ARG A 194 -11.30 -15.99 -19.86
C ARG A 194 -10.07 -16.24 -20.74
N GLN A 195 -9.78 -15.35 -21.68
CA GLN A 195 -8.56 -15.44 -22.49
C GLN A 195 -7.30 -15.36 -21.63
N VAL A 196 -7.26 -14.44 -20.66
CA VAL A 196 -6.17 -14.36 -19.67
C VAL A 196 -6.08 -15.65 -18.85
N GLU A 197 -7.21 -16.19 -18.38
CA GLU A 197 -7.22 -17.46 -17.63
C GLU A 197 -6.68 -18.64 -18.44
N ASN A 198 -6.85 -18.61 -19.76
CA ASN A 198 -6.35 -19.60 -20.72
C ASN A 198 -4.90 -19.36 -21.13
N GLY A 199 -4.25 -18.30 -20.64
CA GLY A 199 -2.86 -17.97 -20.95
C GLY A 199 -2.69 -17.25 -22.29
N GLU A 200 -3.75 -16.64 -22.84
CA GLU A 200 -3.60 -15.79 -24.03
C GLU A 200 -2.89 -14.49 -23.66
N TRP A 201 -1.95 -14.08 -24.51
CA TRP A 201 -1.15 -12.89 -24.28
C TRP A 201 -1.71 -11.64 -25.00
N ASN A 202 -2.25 -11.78 -26.21
CA ASN A 202 -2.74 -10.65 -27.01
C ASN A 202 -4.20 -10.33 -26.68
N VAL A 203 -4.45 -9.88 -25.45
CA VAL A 203 -5.78 -9.69 -24.87
C VAL A 203 -6.56 -8.52 -25.54
N MET A 204 -5.90 -7.77 -26.43
CA MET A 204 -6.27 -6.40 -26.81
C MET A 204 -6.35 -6.15 -28.31
N GLU A 205 -6.09 -7.17 -29.13
CA GLU A 205 -6.18 -7.01 -30.57
C GLU A 205 -7.61 -6.64 -30.98
N ALA A 206 -7.78 -5.43 -31.49
CA ALA A 206 -8.92 -5.13 -32.33
C ALA A 206 -8.80 -6.05 -33.54
N ARG A 207 -9.83 -6.84 -33.82
CA ARG A 207 -9.93 -7.61 -35.07
C ARG A 207 -9.68 -6.62 -36.21
N CYS A 208 -8.48 -6.59 -36.78
CA CYS A 208 -8.28 -6.02 -38.10
C CYS A 208 -9.06 -6.94 -39.02
N GLU A 209 -10.17 -6.43 -39.54
CA GLU A 209 -10.96 -7.03 -40.59
C GLU A 209 -10.02 -7.37 -41.75
N ARG A 210 -9.65 -8.64 -41.88
CA ARG A 210 -9.10 -9.14 -43.14
C ARG A 210 -10.27 -9.20 -44.11
N GLN A 211 -10.38 -8.20 -44.98
CA GLN A 211 -11.11 -8.34 -46.22
C GLN A 211 -10.42 -9.45 -47.02
N GLU A 212 -11.08 -10.61 -47.11
CA GLU A 212 -10.71 -11.67 -48.04
C GLU A 212 -10.99 -11.14 -49.46
N GLU A 213 -9.93 -10.74 -50.17
CA GLU A 213 -9.99 -10.65 -51.62
C GLU A 213 -9.84 -12.06 -52.20
N ASP A 214 -10.97 -12.57 -52.69
CA ASP A 214 -11.08 -13.73 -53.55
C ASP A 214 -10.05 -13.67 -54.69
N THR A 215 -9.00 -14.47 -54.60
CA THR A 215 -8.20 -14.86 -55.76
C THR A 215 -8.18 -16.38 -55.87
N PHE A 216 -9.10 -16.84 -56.72
CA PHE A 216 -9.31 -18.18 -57.20
C PHE A 216 -8.10 -18.67 -58.01
N HIS A 217 -7.47 -19.79 -57.64
CA HIS A 217 -6.68 -20.62 -58.57
C HIS A 217 -6.58 -22.09 -58.11
N PRO A 218 -6.41 -23.05 -59.05
CA PRO A 218 -7.10 -24.32 -59.04
C PRO A 218 -6.28 -25.52 -58.54
N THR A 219 -7.04 -26.58 -58.26
CA THR A 219 -6.72 -27.93 -57.76
C THR A 219 -5.52 -28.65 -58.40
N LEU A 220 -4.72 -29.32 -57.54
CA LEU A 220 -3.96 -30.55 -57.81
C LEU A 220 -3.93 -31.46 -56.55
N PRO A 221 -3.72 -32.78 -56.69
CA PRO A 221 -4.45 -33.80 -55.92
C PRO A 221 -3.76 -34.33 -54.65
N GLU A 222 -4.59 -35.03 -53.89
CA GLU A 222 -4.44 -35.65 -52.58
C GLU A 222 -3.15 -36.47 -52.36
N GLY A 223 -2.52 -36.27 -51.20
CA GLY A 223 -1.51 -37.17 -50.66
C GLY A 223 -0.92 -36.68 -49.33
N GLN A 224 -1.23 -37.42 -48.25
CA GLN A 224 -0.64 -37.40 -46.91
C GLN A 224 -1.28 -36.45 -45.87
N SER A 225 -2.20 -37.06 -45.11
CA SER A 225 -2.69 -36.60 -43.81
C SER A 225 -1.56 -36.63 -42.78
N THR A 226 -1.01 -35.45 -42.48
CA THR A 226 -0.41 -35.16 -41.18
C THR A 226 -1.25 -34.06 -40.54
N SER A 227 -2.02 -34.42 -39.51
CA SER A 227 -2.77 -33.46 -38.70
C SER A 227 -1.81 -32.44 -38.09
N PRO A 228 -1.88 -31.14 -38.44
CA PRO A 228 -1.08 -30.14 -37.75
C PRO A 228 -1.72 -29.90 -36.38
N GLN A 229 -0.95 -30.08 -35.30
CA GLN A 229 -1.29 -29.46 -34.03
C GLN A 229 -1.41 -27.95 -34.27
N PRO A 230 -2.45 -27.26 -33.73
CA PRO A 230 -2.54 -25.81 -33.87
C PRO A 230 -1.39 -25.18 -33.10
N GLN A 231 -0.36 -24.75 -33.82
CA GLN A 231 0.66 -23.84 -33.30
C GLN A 231 -0.01 -22.48 -33.12
N ALA A 232 0.00 -21.96 -31.89
CA ALA A 232 -0.46 -20.61 -31.62
C ALA A 232 0.35 -19.62 -32.49
N PRO A 233 -0.29 -18.61 -33.11
CA PRO A 233 0.42 -17.62 -33.92
C PRO A 233 1.48 -16.93 -33.06
N SER A 234 2.71 -16.87 -33.56
CA SER A 234 3.79 -16.13 -32.91
C SER A 234 3.35 -14.67 -32.71
N PRO A 235 3.36 -14.15 -31.48
CA PRO A 235 2.91 -12.79 -31.22
C PRO A 235 3.85 -11.82 -31.93
N SER A 236 3.29 -10.91 -32.71
CA SER A 236 4.06 -9.78 -33.21
C SER A 236 4.46 -8.91 -32.03
N PHE A 237 5.75 -8.91 -31.66
CA PHE A 237 6.28 -8.04 -30.60
C PHE A 237 6.18 -6.54 -30.95
N ASP A 238 5.86 -6.24 -32.22
CA ASP A 238 5.60 -4.90 -32.74
C ASP A 238 4.14 -4.46 -32.62
N ALA A 239 3.22 -5.36 -32.23
CA ALA A 239 1.85 -4.98 -31.96
C ALA A 239 1.78 -3.90 -30.87
N PRO A 240 0.87 -2.91 -31.00
CA PRO A 240 0.70 -1.87 -30.00
C PRO A 240 0.16 -2.48 -28.70
N LEU A 241 0.83 -2.17 -27.59
CA LEU A 241 0.45 -2.59 -26.25
C LEU A 241 -0.41 -1.52 -25.58
N PRO A 242 -1.33 -1.89 -24.66
CA PRO A 242 -2.15 -0.93 -23.93
C PRO A 242 -1.38 0.18 -23.22
N TRP A 243 -0.14 -0.06 -22.82
CA TRP A 243 0.72 0.86 -22.09
C TRP A 243 1.81 1.50 -22.96
N ASP A 244 1.84 1.24 -24.28
CA ASP A 244 2.86 1.82 -25.17
C ASP A 244 2.79 3.36 -25.25
N TYR A 245 1.67 3.97 -24.82
CA TYR A 245 1.55 5.43 -24.71
C TYR A 245 2.26 6.01 -23.48
N ILE A 246 2.76 5.16 -22.57
CA ILE A 246 3.51 5.57 -21.37
C ILE A 246 4.99 5.45 -21.69
N ASP A 247 5.68 6.59 -21.70
CA ASP A 247 7.14 6.61 -21.87
C ASP A 247 7.83 6.45 -20.51
N THR A 248 8.48 5.29 -20.30
CA THR A 248 9.31 5.02 -19.12
C THR A 248 10.79 5.33 -19.36
N GLY A 249 11.15 5.81 -20.55
CA GLY A 249 12.50 5.96 -21.05
C GLY A 249 13.14 4.66 -21.53
N ILE A 250 12.52 3.48 -21.30
CA ILE A 250 13.07 2.20 -21.77
C ILE A 250 12.66 1.96 -23.22
N ASP A 251 13.64 1.71 -24.08
CA ASP A 251 13.41 1.42 -25.50
C ASP A 251 12.76 0.04 -25.70
N LYS A 252 11.71 -0.02 -26.53
CA LYS A 252 10.95 -1.25 -26.78
C LYS A 252 11.79 -2.30 -27.54
N GLN A 253 12.70 -1.90 -28.42
CA GLN A 253 13.62 -2.84 -29.08
C GLN A 253 14.64 -3.39 -28.08
N TRP A 254 15.09 -2.58 -27.12
CA TRP A 254 15.92 -3.07 -26.03
C TRP A 254 15.18 -4.15 -25.21
N LEU A 255 13.90 -3.96 -24.89
CA LEU A 255 13.09 -4.97 -24.19
C LEU A 255 12.96 -6.30 -24.97
N LYS A 256 12.86 -6.24 -26.30
CA LYS A 256 12.85 -7.44 -27.15
C LYS A 256 14.20 -8.15 -27.13
N ALA A 257 15.29 -7.39 -27.32
CA ALA A 257 16.65 -7.93 -27.24
C ALA A 257 16.94 -8.52 -25.86
N ASP A 258 16.38 -7.93 -24.80
CA ASP A 258 16.51 -8.43 -23.44
C ASP A 258 15.72 -9.71 -23.20
N LEU A 259 14.51 -9.82 -23.77
CA LEU A 259 13.75 -11.06 -23.79
C LEU A 259 14.52 -12.19 -24.51
N GLU A 260 15.16 -11.90 -25.65
CA GLU A 260 15.99 -12.88 -26.37
C GLU A 260 17.20 -13.33 -25.54
N ARG A 261 17.90 -12.38 -24.90
CA ARG A 261 18.98 -12.70 -23.95
C ARG A 261 18.47 -13.59 -22.83
N ALA A 262 17.34 -13.24 -22.23
CA ALA A 262 16.72 -14.02 -21.18
C ALA A 262 16.43 -15.46 -21.66
N TYR A 263 15.84 -15.68 -22.84
CA TYR A 263 15.62 -17.05 -23.35
C TYR A 263 16.91 -17.86 -23.53
N SER A 264 18.04 -17.21 -23.81
CA SER A 264 19.37 -17.83 -23.85
C SER A 264 20.04 -17.99 -22.48
N ALA A 265 19.35 -17.62 -21.39
CA ALA A 265 19.89 -17.54 -20.04
C ALA A 265 21.12 -16.61 -19.93
N ALA A 266 21.21 -15.60 -20.79
CA ALA A 266 22.24 -14.58 -20.73
C ALA A 266 21.81 -13.46 -19.77
N THR A 267 22.66 -13.16 -18.79
CA THR A 267 22.43 -12.09 -17.81
C THR A 267 22.79 -10.72 -18.38
N VAL A 268 22.16 -9.69 -17.84
CA VAL A 268 22.53 -8.28 -18.08
C VAL A 268 23.26 -7.75 -16.86
N PRO A 269 24.51 -7.27 -16.99
CA PRO A 269 25.29 -6.71 -15.88
C PRO A 269 24.63 -5.50 -15.22
N ASP A 270 25.02 -5.20 -13.98
CA ASP A 270 24.49 -4.05 -13.24
C ASP A 270 25.07 -2.77 -13.82
N CYS A 271 24.21 -1.90 -14.36
CA CYS A 271 24.69 -0.68 -15.00
C CYS A 271 25.33 0.31 -14.01
N SER A 272 25.10 0.17 -12.71
CA SER A 272 25.71 1.01 -11.67
C SER A 272 27.21 0.76 -11.52
N PHE A 273 27.67 -0.46 -11.82
CA PHE A 273 29.03 -0.92 -11.48
C PHE A 273 29.79 -1.48 -12.69
N ASP A 274 29.11 -2.10 -13.65
CA ASP A 274 29.74 -2.82 -14.76
C ASP A 274 29.76 -2.03 -16.07
N GLY A 275 28.72 -1.22 -16.34
CA GLY A 275 28.63 -0.43 -17.57
C GLY A 275 27.20 -0.22 -18.08
N CYS A 276 27.02 0.79 -18.94
CA CYS A 276 25.71 1.12 -19.50
C CYS A 276 25.14 -0.04 -20.35
N SER A 277 23.91 -0.49 -20.05
CA SER A 277 23.20 -1.53 -20.82
C SER A 277 22.48 -0.99 -22.07
N HIS A 278 22.60 0.31 -22.35
CA HIS A 278 21.95 1.01 -23.47
C HIS A 278 20.43 0.78 -23.55
N CYS A 279 19.73 0.82 -22.40
CA CYS A 279 18.30 0.57 -22.31
C CYS A 279 17.39 1.71 -22.82
N GLY A 280 17.96 2.86 -23.18
CA GLY A 280 17.23 4.05 -23.66
C GLY A 280 17.00 5.14 -22.61
N VAL A 281 17.11 4.83 -21.31
CA VAL A 281 16.76 5.77 -20.22
C VAL A 281 17.70 6.97 -20.14
N CYS A 282 18.99 6.75 -20.36
CA CYS A 282 19.99 7.82 -20.38
C CYS A 282 19.86 8.66 -21.66
N GLY A 283 19.87 9.98 -21.52
CA GLY A 283 19.64 10.89 -22.64
C GLY A 283 19.88 12.35 -22.26
N VAL A 284 19.47 13.28 -23.12
CA VAL A 284 19.68 14.73 -22.92
C VAL A 284 19.02 15.21 -21.62
N ASP A 285 17.82 14.72 -21.30
CA ASP A 285 17.04 15.17 -20.15
C ASP A 285 17.44 14.49 -18.83
N PHE A 286 17.98 13.26 -18.90
CA PHE A 286 18.31 12.44 -17.72
C PHE A 286 19.81 12.26 -17.48
N GLY A 287 20.65 12.78 -18.37
CA GLY A 287 22.11 12.60 -18.33
C GLY A 287 22.55 11.20 -18.73
N HIS A 288 23.82 10.90 -18.45
CA HIS A 288 24.43 9.61 -18.73
C HIS A 288 24.70 8.84 -17.44
N ASN A 289 24.57 7.52 -17.51
CA ASN A 289 24.91 6.63 -16.41
C ASN A 289 26.39 6.81 -16.02
N ILE A 290 26.64 7.02 -14.73
CA ILE A 290 27.98 7.13 -14.16
C ILE A 290 28.25 5.83 -13.42
N VAL A 291 29.18 5.05 -13.96
CA VAL A 291 29.65 3.84 -13.31
C VAL A 291 30.50 4.23 -12.10
N ILE A 292 30.17 3.68 -10.95
CA ILE A 292 30.94 3.88 -9.71
C ILE A 292 31.54 2.56 -9.25
N GLU A 293 32.60 2.62 -8.45
CA GLU A 293 33.05 1.42 -7.74
C GLU A 293 32.03 1.06 -6.64
N PRO A 294 31.65 -0.22 -6.49
CA PRO A 294 30.80 -0.65 -5.39
C PRO A 294 31.40 -0.21 -4.04
N PRO A 295 30.65 0.50 -3.19
CA PRO A 295 31.18 0.93 -1.90
C PRO A 295 31.51 -0.30 -1.05
N PRO A 296 32.60 -0.26 -0.26
CA PRO A 296 32.92 -1.37 0.62
C PRO A 296 31.79 -1.58 1.63
N ILE A 297 31.48 -2.85 1.91
CA ILE A 297 30.50 -3.20 2.94
C ILE A 297 31.06 -2.70 4.28
N GLY A 298 30.37 -1.73 4.87
CA GLY A 298 30.76 -1.16 6.16
C GLY A 298 30.82 -2.22 7.25
N GLN A 299 31.83 -2.14 8.13
CA GLN A 299 31.88 -3.00 9.31
C GLN A 299 30.68 -2.69 10.20
N PHE A 300 30.04 -3.74 10.73
CA PHE A 300 28.93 -3.57 11.65
C PHE A 300 29.42 -2.90 12.94
N ALA A 301 29.14 -1.62 13.09
CA ALA A 301 29.55 -0.80 14.24
C ALA A 301 28.68 -1.04 15.51
N GLY A 302 27.91 -2.13 15.53
CA GLY A 302 26.89 -2.38 16.56
C GLY A 302 25.54 -1.74 16.22
N HIS A 303 24.51 -2.14 16.96
CA HIS A 303 23.21 -1.49 16.84
C HIS A 303 23.29 -0.08 17.46
N PHE A 304 22.81 0.93 16.73
CA PHE A 304 22.57 2.24 17.31
C PHE A 304 21.63 2.10 18.51
N VAL A 305 22.09 2.53 19.69
CA VAL A 305 21.29 2.56 20.92
C VAL A 305 20.87 4.00 21.15
N PRO A 306 19.65 4.40 20.77
CA PRO A 306 19.21 5.76 20.99
C PRO A 306 19.00 6.04 22.48
N ASN A 307 19.20 7.31 22.86
CA ASN A 307 18.96 7.75 24.21
C ASN A 307 17.45 7.72 24.53
N ASN A 308 17.08 6.89 25.50
CA ASN A 308 15.71 6.69 25.96
C ASN A 308 15.41 7.43 27.28
N THR A 309 16.36 8.23 27.77
CA THR A 309 16.22 8.99 29.01
C THR A 309 15.17 10.08 28.81
N LYS A 310 14.34 10.29 29.83
CA LYS A 310 13.26 11.28 29.82
C LYS A 310 13.52 12.27 30.94
N VAL A 311 13.92 13.48 30.56
CA VAL A 311 14.24 14.58 31.49
C VAL A 311 13.14 15.64 31.49
N GLN A 312 12.49 15.87 30.35
CA GLN A 312 11.44 16.87 30.21
C GLN A 312 10.37 16.39 29.24
N ARG A 313 9.13 16.83 29.45
CA ARG A 313 8.05 16.66 28.50
C ARG A 313 7.44 18.00 28.14
N LEU A 314 7.34 18.27 26.85
CA LEU A 314 6.74 19.48 26.31
C LEU A 314 5.43 19.12 25.62
N ARG A 315 4.38 19.89 25.90
CA ARG A 315 3.10 19.84 25.19
C ARG A 315 3.00 21.04 24.26
N ILE A 316 2.57 20.78 23.04
CA ILE A 316 2.59 21.76 21.96
C ILE A 316 1.23 21.84 21.30
N TRP A 317 0.77 23.06 21.04
CA TRP A 317 -0.40 23.36 20.23
C TRP A 317 0.03 23.84 18.86
N PHE A 318 -0.51 23.23 17.82
CA PHE A 318 -0.13 23.54 16.44
C PHE A 318 -1.32 23.52 15.49
N GLY A 319 -1.14 24.14 14.33
CA GLY A 319 -2.10 24.12 13.22
C GLY A 319 -1.73 23.11 12.15
N LYS A 320 -2.71 22.67 11.37
CA LYS A 320 -2.56 21.92 10.13
C LYS A 320 -3.48 22.54 9.10
N LEU A 321 -2.94 23.49 8.34
CA LEU A 321 -3.68 24.40 7.47
C LEU A 321 -3.39 24.14 5.99
N GLY A 322 -4.15 24.77 5.10
CA GLY A 322 -3.91 24.74 3.66
C GLY A 322 -3.68 23.32 3.11
N ASP A 323 -2.66 23.18 2.26
CA ASP A 323 -2.32 21.91 1.61
C ASP A 323 -1.81 20.85 2.59
N MET A 324 -1.41 21.24 3.81
CA MET A 324 -1.07 20.28 4.85
C MET A 324 -2.29 19.44 5.28
N ALA A 325 -3.52 19.80 4.93
CA ALA A 325 -4.70 18.93 5.04
C ALA A 325 -4.50 17.56 4.36
N LEU A 326 -3.72 17.50 3.27
CA LEU A 326 -3.43 16.29 2.49
C LEU A 326 -2.29 15.43 3.07
N VAL A 327 -1.67 15.86 4.16
CA VAL A 327 -0.65 15.06 4.85
C VAL A 327 -1.35 14.10 5.82
N SER A 328 -1.08 12.81 5.66
CA SER A 328 -1.61 11.75 6.52
C SER A 328 -1.02 11.82 7.93
N HIS A 329 -1.63 11.12 8.89
CA HIS A 329 -1.11 11.08 10.27
C HIS A 329 0.33 10.53 10.37
N LEU A 330 0.66 9.47 9.61
CA LEU A 330 2.00 8.90 9.62
C LEU A 330 3.03 9.83 8.99
N ASP A 331 2.63 10.56 7.95
CA ASP A 331 3.51 11.53 7.30
C ASP A 331 3.71 12.78 8.15
N LEU A 332 2.71 13.18 8.94
CA LEU A 332 2.87 14.23 9.95
C LEU A 332 3.88 13.84 11.04
N LEU A 333 3.84 12.58 11.51
CA LEU A 333 4.86 12.07 12.45
C LEU A 333 6.26 12.06 11.83
N ARG A 334 6.37 11.68 10.55
CA ARG A 334 7.64 11.74 9.80
C ARG A 334 8.13 13.17 9.59
N LEU A 335 7.22 14.12 9.36
CA LEU A 335 7.53 15.54 9.27
C LEU A 335 8.15 16.03 10.59
N PHE A 336 7.51 15.74 11.73
CA PHE A 336 8.05 16.11 13.03
C PHE A 336 9.40 15.43 13.30
N ASP A 337 9.56 14.14 13.01
CA ASP A 337 10.85 13.43 13.15
C ASP A 337 11.97 14.10 12.32
N ARG A 338 11.69 14.47 11.07
CA ARG A 338 12.65 15.21 10.23
C ARG A 338 12.95 16.60 10.79
N ALA A 339 11.92 17.32 11.24
CA ALA A 339 12.06 18.67 11.79
C ALA A 339 12.91 18.68 13.08
N VAL A 340 12.66 17.75 14.01
CA VAL A 340 13.44 17.66 15.25
C VAL A 340 14.89 17.27 15.00
N ARG A 341 15.17 16.37 14.03
CA ARG A 341 16.53 16.02 13.64
C ARG A 341 17.27 17.21 13.01
N ARG A 342 16.63 17.93 12.07
CA ARG A 342 17.22 19.13 11.44
C ARG A 342 17.48 20.26 12.43
N ALA A 343 16.60 20.41 13.42
CA ALA A 343 16.74 21.39 14.50
C ALA A 343 17.73 20.97 15.60
N ALA A 344 18.30 19.76 15.52
CA ALA A 344 19.12 19.14 16.57
C ALA A 344 18.44 19.18 17.95
N LEU A 345 17.13 18.91 17.99
CA LEU A 345 16.37 18.87 19.23
C LEU A 345 16.66 17.56 20.00
N PRO A 346 16.80 17.62 21.34
CA PRO A 346 17.25 16.49 22.15
C PRO A 346 16.11 15.51 22.45
N ILE A 347 15.57 14.86 21.41
CA ILE A 347 14.42 13.95 21.54
C ILE A 347 14.82 12.62 22.17
N SER A 348 13.98 12.14 23.09
CA SER A 348 14.05 10.80 23.68
C SER A 348 13.42 9.76 22.77
N PHE A 349 13.92 8.52 22.82
CA PHE A 349 13.43 7.42 21.98
C PHE A 349 12.72 6.32 22.76
N THR A 350 11.90 5.56 22.06
CA THR A 350 11.28 4.33 22.59
C THR A 350 12.30 3.20 22.69
N ASN A 351 12.00 2.21 23.55
CA ASN A 351 12.79 0.99 23.65
C ASN A 351 12.27 -0.06 22.66
N GLY A 352 13.14 -0.91 22.12
CA GLY A 352 12.77 -2.05 21.29
C GLY A 352 13.64 -2.20 20.04
N PHE A 353 13.22 -3.09 19.13
CA PHE A 353 13.93 -3.38 17.88
C PHE A 353 13.91 -2.23 16.86
N HIS A 354 12.87 -1.38 16.93
CA HIS A 354 12.70 -0.20 16.08
C HIS A 354 12.44 1.01 16.95
N PRO A 355 13.49 1.59 17.57
CA PRO A 355 13.32 2.75 18.41
C PRO A 355 12.82 3.94 17.59
N SER A 356 11.76 4.56 18.06
CA SER A 356 11.11 5.72 17.46
C SER A 356 11.24 6.94 18.36
N PRO A 357 11.30 8.16 17.81
CA PRO A 357 11.28 9.36 18.62
C PRO A 357 9.96 9.43 19.41
N ARG A 358 10.03 9.88 20.66
CA ARG A 358 8.87 9.99 21.55
C ARG A 358 8.07 11.24 21.25
N ILE A 359 7.29 11.14 20.19
CA ILE A 359 6.38 12.16 19.68
C ILE A 359 4.98 11.55 19.72
N SER A 360 4.08 12.13 20.52
CA SER A 360 2.75 11.59 20.75
C SER A 360 1.68 12.62 20.40
N ILE A 361 1.04 12.46 19.24
CA ILE A 361 -0.09 13.30 18.85
C ILE A 361 -1.35 12.83 19.60
N THR A 362 -2.09 13.79 20.15
CA THR A 362 -3.26 13.55 21.00
C THR A 362 -4.34 12.72 20.32
N GLN A 363 -4.74 13.16 19.12
CA GLN A 363 -5.71 12.46 18.30
C GLN A 363 -5.40 12.70 16.82
N ALA A 364 -5.31 11.61 16.04
CA ALA A 364 -5.13 11.71 14.60
C ALA A 364 -6.27 12.51 13.94
N LEU A 365 -5.87 13.49 13.12
CA LEU A 365 -6.77 14.25 12.27
C LEU A 365 -7.00 13.45 10.95
N PRO A 366 -8.24 13.29 10.47
CA PRO A 366 -8.49 12.63 9.19
C PRO A 366 -7.82 13.37 8.01
N LEU A 367 -7.58 12.63 6.92
CA LEU A 367 -7.05 13.20 5.68
C LEU A 367 -8.06 14.20 5.09
N GLY A 368 -7.58 15.33 4.56
CA GLY A 368 -8.43 16.38 3.99
C GLY A 368 -9.02 17.36 5.01
N VAL A 369 -8.80 17.13 6.31
CA VAL A 369 -9.30 17.99 7.39
C VAL A 369 -8.20 18.97 7.82
N THR A 370 -8.60 20.22 8.06
CA THR A 370 -7.71 21.27 8.61
C THR A 370 -7.91 21.43 10.12
N SER A 371 -6.94 22.03 10.81
CA SER A 371 -7.09 22.33 12.24
C SER A 371 -6.25 23.52 12.71
N SER A 372 -6.75 24.23 13.71
CA SER A 372 -6.03 25.29 14.42
C SER A 372 -5.72 24.94 15.89
N GLY A 373 -5.92 23.69 16.32
CA GLY A 373 -5.83 23.34 17.73
C GLY A 373 -5.42 21.89 17.98
N GLU A 374 -4.49 21.40 17.17
CA GLU A 374 -3.87 20.10 17.36
C GLU A 374 -2.91 20.12 18.55
N ILE A 375 -2.75 18.96 19.19
CA ILE A 375 -1.89 18.83 20.37
C ILE A 375 -0.91 17.67 20.15
N VAL A 376 0.36 17.92 20.43
CA VAL A 376 1.43 16.92 20.40
C VAL A 376 2.35 17.05 21.61
N ASP A 377 2.71 15.90 22.19
CA ASP A 377 3.66 15.82 23.29
C ASP A 377 5.02 15.31 22.78
N PHE A 378 6.10 15.96 23.21
CA PHE A 378 7.50 15.56 22.98
C PHE A 378 8.17 15.22 24.30
N GLU A 379 8.94 14.14 24.34
CA GLU A 379 9.80 13.81 25.49
C GLU A 379 11.27 14.02 25.13
N LEU A 380 12.00 14.75 25.98
CA LEU A 380 13.37 15.19 25.75
C LEU A 380 14.37 14.51 26.68
N THR A 381 15.62 14.38 26.22
CA THR A 381 16.74 13.82 26.98
C THR A 381 17.48 14.84 27.83
N GLN A 382 17.20 16.13 27.64
CA GLN A 382 17.71 17.24 28.46
C GLN A 382 16.64 18.32 28.59
N GLN A 383 16.79 19.19 29.60
CA GLN A 383 15.92 20.36 29.71
C GLN A 383 16.22 21.37 28.60
N LEU A 384 15.16 21.90 28.00
CA LEU A 384 15.19 22.99 27.04
C LEU A 384 14.08 23.98 27.39
N GLU A 385 14.40 25.26 27.30
CA GLU A 385 13.45 26.34 27.54
C GLU A 385 12.33 26.29 26.45
N PRO A 386 11.04 26.37 26.81
CA PRO A 386 9.92 26.17 25.88
C PRO A 386 9.94 27.08 24.65
N GLU A 387 10.30 28.36 24.79
CA GLU A 387 10.36 29.30 23.67
C GLU A 387 11.53 28.98 22.73
N THR A 388 12.68 28.57 23.27
CA THR A 388 13.83 28.07 22.50
C THR A 388 13.47 26.82 21.71
N PHE A 389 12.74 25.88 22.32
CA PHE A 389 12.22 24.71 21.62
C PHE A 389 11.28 25.14 20.48
N ARG A 390 10.34 26.04 20.76
CA ARG A 390 9.36 26.56 19.80
C ARG A 390 10.06 27.18 18.59
N GLN A 391 11.02 28.08 18.79
CA GLN A 391 11.74 28.75 17.70
C GLN A 391 12.51 27.76 16.82
N LYS A 392 13.25 26.84 17.44
CA LYS A 392 14.00 25.80 16.73
C LYS A 392 13.09 24.91 15.90
N LEU A 393 11.98 24.43 16.47
CA LEU A 393 11.04 23.58 15.76
C LEU A 393 10.35 24.34 14.61
N SER A 394 9.81 25.52 14.87
CA SER A 394 9.11 26.34 13.87
C SER A 394 9.98 26.68 12.66
N SER A 395 11.28 26.91 12.86
CA SER A 395 12.23 27.20 11.76
C SER A 395 12.39 26.06 10.75
N GLN A 396 12.02 24.83 11.13
CA GLN A 396 12.13 23.64 10.28
C GLN A 396 10.79 23.16 9.72
N LEU A 397 9.67 23.79 10.13
CA LEU A 397 8.32 23.43 9.72
C LEU A 397 7.82 24.33 8.57
N PRO A 398 6.92 23.81 7.70
CA PRO A 398 6.19 24.64 6.74
C PRO A 398 5.31 25.68 7.44
N GLY A 399 5.02 26.80 6.77
CA GLY A 399 4.16 27.86 7.31
C GLY A 399 2.75 27.39 7.69
N ASP A 400 2.25 26.36 7.01
CA ASP A 400 0.95 25.73 7.26
C ASP A 400 0.92 24.77 8.47
N ILE A 401 2.06 24.59 9.16
CA ILE A 401 2.16 23.91 10.46
C ILE A 401 2.63 24.92 11.53
N PRO A 402 1.83 25.96 11.83
CA PRO A 402 2.22 26.96 12.83
C PRO A 402 2.26 26.36 14.23
N ILE A 403 3.24 26.75 15.04
CA ILE A 403 3.31 26.41 16.47
C ILE A 403 2.78 27.57 17.30
N TYR A 404 1.62 27.38 17.91
CA TYR A 404 0.92 28.39 18.68
C TYR A 404 1.43 28.51 20.11
N GLN A 405 1.64 27.37 20.78
CA GLN A 405 2.00 27.34 22.20
C GLN A 405 2.87 26.11 22.51
N VAL A 406 3.85 26.29 23.40
CA VAL A 406 4.65 25.21 23.98
C VAL A 406 4.65 25.37 25.50
N THR A 407 4.34 24.31 26.24
CA THR A 407 4.39 24.31 27.70
C THR A 407 5.14 23.09 28.21
N SER A 408 5.85 23.26 29.34
CA SER A 408 6.42 22.13 30.06
C SER A 408 5.35 21.50 30.95
N ILE A 409 5.24 20.17 30.91
CA ILE A 409 4.35 19.38 31.77
C ILE A 409 5.18 18.36 32.54
N GLU A 410 4.65 17.84 33.65
CA GLU A 410 5.37 16.84 34.44
C GLU A 410 5.47 15.52 33.66
N LEU A 411 6.60 14.81 33.79
CA LEU A 411 6.79 13.51 33.12
C LEU A 411 5.70 12.48 33.51
N LYS A 412 5.16 12.60 34.72
CA LYS A 412 4.10 11.74 35.27
C LYS A 412 2.68 12.18 34.90
N ASP A 413 2.50 13.36 34.32
CA ASP A 413 1.18 13.84 33.94
C ASP A 413 0.56 12.92 32.87
N PRO A 414 -0.77 12.72 32.91
CA PRO A 414 -1.43 11.89 31.92
C PRO A 414 -1.21 12.43 30.50
N SER A 415 -1.17 11.53 29.52
CA SER A 415 -1.08 11.95 28.12
C SER A 415 -2.31 12.75 27.70
N ALA A 416 -2.10 13.69 26.78
CA ALA A 416 -3.19 14.50 26.24
C ALA A 416 -4.31 13.60 25.69
N THR A 417 -3.95 12.48 25.07
CA THR A 417 -4.89 11.45 24.63
C THR A 417 -5.78 10.89 25.74
N LYS A 418 -5.22 10.71 26.95
CA LYS A 418 -5.95 10.14 28.10
C LYS A 418 -6.93 11.13 28.72
N ILE A 419 -6.61 12.42 28.69
CA ILE A 419 -7.45 13.49 29.26
C ILE A 419 -8.27 14.21 28.19
N LEU A 420 -8.33 13.70 26.97
CA LEU A 420 -9.12 14.28 25.89
C LEU A 420 -10.62 14.03 26.14
N SER A 421 -11.38 15.08 26.42
CA SER A 421 -12.83 14.99 26.65
C SER A 421 -13.65 15.35 25.42
N GLY A 422 -13.22 16.36 24.67
CA GLY A 422 -14.03 16.93 23.59
C GLY A 422 -13.21 17.58 22.49
N ALA A 423 -13.89 17.89 21.41
CA ALA A 423 -13.32 18.62 20.28
C ALA A 423 -14.38 19.52 19.66
N GLU A 424 -13.95 20.74 19.32
CA GLU A 424 -14.77 21.73 18.65
C GLU A 424 -14.39 21.80 17.18
N TYR A 425 -15.40 21.84 16.31
CA TYR A 425 -15.22 21.89 14.87
C TYR A 425 -16.05 23.00 14.26
N LEU A 426 -15.60 23.48 13.11
CA LEU A 426 -16.34 24.28 12.16
C LEU A 426 -16.55 23.43 10.90
N LEU A 427 -17.80 23.26 10.51
CA LEU A 427 -18.20 22.47 9.35
C LEU A 427 -18.82 23.40 8.31
N THR A 428 -18.32 23.36 7.07
CA THR A 428 -19.02 23.95 5.94
C THR A 428 -19.95 22.89 5.36
N VAL A 429 -21.25 23.12 5.50
CA VAL A 429 -22.29 22.19 5.09
C VAL A 429 -23.15 22.84 4.02
N ALA A 430 -23.44 22.12 2.95
CA ALA A 430 -24.33 22.55 1.88
C ALA A 430 -25.57 21.66 1.79
N THR A 431 -26.64 22.22 1.26
CA THR A 431 -27.88 21.52 0.94
C THR A 431 -28.24 21.77 -0.52
N PRO A 432 -28.85 20.80 -1.23
CA PRO A 432 -29.30 20.99 -2.60
C PRO A 432 -30.51 21.94 -2.72
N VAL A 433 -31.15 22.30 -1.60
CA VAL A 433 -32.32 23.18 -1.58
C VAL A 433 -31.90 24.53 -1.01
N SER A 434 -32.18 25.61 -1.75
CA SER A 434 -31.96 26.97 -1.25
C SER A 434 -32.80 27.23 0.01
N VAL A 435 -32.11 27.46 1.12
CA VAL A 435 -32.71 27.73 2.43
C VAL A 435 -32.09 28.97 3.06
N ASN A 436 -32.89 29.69 3.83
CA ASN A 436 -32.40 30.86 4.56
C ASN A 436 -31.76 30.44 5.89
N LEU A 437 -31.06 31.39 6.53
CA LEU A 437 -30.42 31.16 7.83
C LEU A 437 -31.39 30.79 8.94
N VAL A 438 -32.64 31.28 8.88
CA VAL A 438 -33.69 30.96 9.87
C VAL A 438 -34.01 29.47 9.83
N GLN A 439 -34.15 28.88 8.64
CA GLN A 439 -34.42 27.46 8.48
C GLN A 439 -33.27 26.60 9.01
N TRP A 440 -32.01 27.02 8.80
CA TRP A 440 -30.83 26.36 9.37
C TRP A 440 -30.85 26.40 10.90
N GLN A 441 -31.18 27.56 11.48
CA GLN A 441 -31.31 27.71 12.93
C GLN A 441 -32.43 26.80 13.48
N GLU A 442 -33.59 26.74 12.81
CA GLU A 442 -34.67 25.83 13.19
C GLU A 442 -34.25 24.35 13.19
N TRP A 443 -33.47 23.92 12.19
CA TRP A 443 -32.96 22.54 12.16
C TRP A 443 -31.97 22.27 13.30
N VAL A 444 -31.07 23.21 13.58
CA VAL A 444 -30.13 23.10 14.70
C VAL A 444 -30.87 23.02 16.04
N GLU A 445 -31.88 23.87 16.26
CA GLU A 445 -32.68 23.82 17.48
C GLU A 445 -33.47 22.51 17.59
N LYS A 446 -34.08 22.02 16.49
CA LYS A 446 -34.72 20.69 16.47
C LYS A 446 -33.77 19.56 16.85
N VAL A 447 -32.51 19.59 16.37
CA VAL A 447 -31.51 18.59 16.79
C VAL A 447 -31.24 18.69 18.28
N LYS A 448 -31.09 19.92 18.82
CA LYS A 448 -30.83 20.14 20.26
C LYS A 448 -32.00 19.69 21.14
N ASP A 449 -33.23 19.88 20.67
CA ASP A 449 -34.47 19.52 21.39
C ASP A 449 -34.75 18.01 21.43
N LEU A 450 -34.11 17.21 20.57
CA LEU A 450 -34.22 15.75 20.62
C LEU A 450 -33.32 15.16 21.71
N ASP A 451 -33.88 14.21 22.48
CA ASP A 451 -33.11 13.43 23.47
C ASP A 451 -32.31 12.29 22.82
N THR A 452 -32.82 11.74 21.71
CA THR A 452 -32.21 10.58 21.06
C THR A 452 -32.13 10.72 19.55
N ILE A 453 -30.96 10.42 19.00
CA ILE A 453 -30.74 10.20 17.56
C ILE A 453 -29.85 8.96 17.45
N TRP A 454 -30.44 7.85 17.00
CA TRP A 454 -29.75 6.56 16.97
C TRP A 454 -28.88 6.38 15.74
N TRP A 455 -27.71 5.79 15.92
CA TRP A 455 -26.76 5.49 14.86
C TRP A 455 -26.25 4.06 14.97
N GLU A 456 -26.22 3.33 13.86
CA GLU A 456 -25.65 1.99 13.81
C GLU A 456 -24.12 2.06 13.66
N GLN A 457 -23.39 1.59 14.67
CA GLN A 457 -21.93 1.57 14.67
C GLN A 457 -21.40 0.14 14.55
N THR A 458 -20.61 -0.12 13.51
CA THR A 458 -19.85 -1.37 13.39
C THR A 458 -18.52 -1.28 14.15
N THR A 459 -18.29 -2.24 15.05
CA THR A 459 -17.04 -2.39 15.79
C THR A 459 -15.94 -3.00 14.91
N LYS A 460 -14.68 -2.93 15.36
CA LYS A 460 -13.53 -3.55 14.65
C LYS A 460 -13.67 -5.08 14.51
N SER A 461 -14.49 -5.73 15.33
CA SER A 461 -14.76 -7.17 15.24
C SER A 461 -15.93 -7.50 14.31
N GLY A 462 -16.51 -6.50 13.64
CA GLY A 462 -17.64 -6.67 12.71
C GLY A 462 -19.02 -6.71 13.37
N LYS A 463 -19.11 -6.64 14.71
CA LYS A 463 -20.40 -6.55 15.41
C LYS A 463 -21.00 -5.15 15.29
N THR A 464 -22.29 -5.05 15.02
CA THR A 464 -23.03 -3.79 15.03
C THR A 464 -23.64 -3.52 16.41
N GLN A 465 -23.70 -2.24 16.78
CA GLN A 465 -24.35 -1.75 18.00
C GLN A 465 -25.01 -0.40 17.72
N MET A 466 -26.14 -0.15 18.37
CA MET A 466 -26.81 1.16 18.30
C MET A 466 -26.23 2.10 19.36
N VAL A 467 -25.93 3.33 18.94
CA VAL A 467 -25.43 4.38 19.84
C VAL A 467 -26.29 5.63 19.70
N ASN A 468 -26.58 6.30 20.82
CA ASN A 468 -27.25 7.60 20.79
C ASN A 468 -26.22 8.68 20.51
N LEU A 469 -26.37 9.40 19.39
CA LEU A 469 -25.47 10.48 19.03
C LEU A 469 -25.74 11.77 19.82
N ARG A 470 -26.96 11.98 20.32
CA ARG A 470 -27.30 13.20 21.08
C ARG A 470 -26.53 13.30 22.38
N ASP A 471 -26.33 12.20 23.09
CA ASP A 471 -25.52 12.14 24.32
C ASP A 471 -24.05 12.58 24.11
N ARG A 472 -23.60 12.65 22.85
CA ARG A 472 -22.22 13.00 22.48
C ARG A 472 -22.09 14.43 22.00
N LEU A 473 -23.20 15.14 21.79
CA LEU A 473 -23.25 16.51 21.30
C LEU A 473 -23.46 17.46 22.49
N PHE A 474 -22.52 18.37 22.71
CA PHE A 474 -22.55 19.32 23.81
C PHE A 474 -23.07 20.69 23.36
N GLU A 475 -22.61 21.18 22.21
CA GLU A 475 -23.07 22.44 21.62
C GLU A 475 -23.19 22.28 20.10
N LEU A 476 -24.17 22.95 19.50
CA LEU A 476 -24.36 23.07 18.06
C LEU A 476 -24.97 24.45 17.76
N GLU A 477 -24.37 25.18 16.83
CA GLU A 477 -24.84 26.50 16.42
C GLU A 477 -24.49 26.80 14.96
N VAL A 478 -25.28 27.69 14.37
CA VAL A 478 -25.00 28.29 13.06
C VAL A 478 -24.06 29.47 13.27
N VAL A 479 -22.96 29.53 12.51
CA VAL A 479 -22.00 30.64 12.56
C VAL A 479 -22.12 31.47 11.29
N GLU A 480 -22.36 32.78 11.44
CA GLU A 480 -22.35 33.72 10.32
C GLU A 480 -20.92 33.97 9.82
N PRO A 481 -20.65 33.85 8.50
CA PRO A 481 -19.36 34.25 7.95
C PRO A 481 -19.18 35.76 8.10
N LYS A 482 -18.08 36.20 8.72
CA LYS A 482 -17.80 37.63 8.95
C LYS A 482 -17.66 38.47 7.66
N ASN A 483 -17.50 37.84 6.49
CA ASN A 483 -17.30 38.49 5.19
C ASN A 483 -18.05 37.73 4.07
N ARG A 484 -19.38 37.75 4.04
CA ARG A 484 -20.11 37.36 2.82
C ARG A 484 -20.12 38.52 1.85
N SER A 485 -19.41 38.40 0.73
CA SER A 485 -19.70 39.19 -0.45
C SER A 485 -21.12 38.80 -0.92
N SER A 486 -21.92 39.78 -1.34
CA SER A 486 -23.36 39.64 -1.59
C SER A 486 -23.74 38.76 -2.79
N SER A 487 -22.82 37.91 -3.28
CA SER A 487 -22.97 37.13 -4.52
C SER A 487 -22.51 35.67 -4.44
N GLU A 488 -22.16 35.13 -3.26
CA GLU A 488 -21.74 33.72 -3.11
C GLU A 488 -22.77 32.89 -2.31
N ASP A 489 -23.44 32.00 -3.05
CA ASP A 489 -24.26 30.83 -2.68
C ASP A 489 -25.02 30.85 -1.34
N ASN A 490 -26.35 31.02 -1.43
CA ASN A 490 -27.31 30.84 -0.34
C ASN A 490 -27.41 29.40 0.20
N ASP A 491 -26.70 28.44 -0.42
CA ASP A 491 -26.96 27.01 -0.24
C ASP A 491 -26.00 26.32 0.75
N SER A 492 -25.02 27.07 1.29
CA SER A 492 -24.09 26.57 2.31
C SER A 492 -24.10 27.40 3.60
N VAL A 493 -23.69 26.77 4.71
CA VAL A 493 -23.57 27.41 6.02
C VAL A 493 -22.35 26.88 6.77
N ILE A 494 -21.86 27.66 7.75
CA ILE A 494 -20.86 27.18 8.70
C ILE A 494 -21.59 26.78 9.99
N LEU A 495 -21.38 25.55 10.44
CA LEU A 495 -21.86 25.06 11.72
C LEU A 495 -20.68 24.93 12.69
N ARG A 496 -20.81 25.47 13.89
CA ARG A 496 -19.91 25.14 14.99
C ARG A 496 -20.56 24.04 15.81
N TYR A 497 -19.82 22.98 16.09
CA TYR A 497 -20.25 22.00 17.07
C TYR A 497 -19.13 21.66 18.04
N LEU A 498 -19.54 21.36 19.27
CA LEU A 498 -18.70 20.81 20.31
C LEU A 498 -19.26 19.44 20.71
N GLY A 499 -18.41 18.41 20.70
CA GLY A 499 -18.83 17.07 21.07
C GLY A 499 -17.75 16.23 21.70
N SER A 500 -18.17 15.10 22.25
CA SER A 500 -17.32 14.12 22.91
C SER A 500 -16.26 13.57 21.96
N CYS A 501 -15.04 13.44 22.46
CA CYS A 501 -13.88 13.01 21.70
C CYS A 501 -13.06 11.91 22.40
N GLN A 502 -13.68 11.25 23.39
CA GLN A 502 -13.06 10.23 24.23
C GLN A 502 -12.70 8.95 23.45
N GLN A 503 -11.71 8.21 23.95
CA GLN A 503 -11.19 6.99 23.31
C GLN A 503 -11.97 5.71 23.65
N ASP A 504 -12.98 5.80 24.51
CA ASP A 504 -13.87 4.71 24.92
C ASP A 504 -14.93 4.32 23.87
N GLY A 505 -14.89 4.95 22.69
CA GLY A 505 -15.87 4.77 21.62
C GLY A 505 -16.97 5.82 21.61
N ASN A 506 -16.98 6.74 22.59
CA ASN A 506 -17.96 7.82 22.69
C ASN A 506 -17.60 9.06 21.84
N LYS A 507 -17.01 8.86 20.66
CA LYS A 507 -16.58 9.95 19.77
C LYS A 507 -17.74 10.44 18.89
N LEU A 508 -17.94 11.76 18.84
CA LEU A 508 -18.78 12.43 17.84
C LEU A 508 -17.91 12.91 16.67
N ARG A 509 -18.29 12.54 15.44
CA ARG A 509 -17.55 12.88 14.22
C ARG A 509 -18.33 13.90 13.39
N PRO A 510 -17.66 14.67 12.51
CA PRO A 510 -18.33 15.62 11.63
C PRO A 510 -19.49 15.03 10.82
N GLU A 511 -19.33 13.80 10.32
CA GLU A 511 -20.35 13.12 9.50
C GLU A 511 -21.59 12.73 10.33
N HIS A 512 -21.46 12.62 11.65
CA HIS A 512 -22.62 12.41 12.51
C HIS A 512 -23.49 13.68 12.62
N ILE A 513 -22.90 14.88 12.45
CA ILE A 513 -23.67 16.13 12.49
C ILE A 513 -24.55 16.27 11.25
N THR A 514 -24.00 15.96 10.06
CA THR A 514 -24.82 15.93 8.84
C THR A 514 -25.94 14.91 8.98
N TYR A 515 -25.65 13.70 9.47
CA TYR A 515 -26.70 12.71 9.73
C TYR A 515 -27.80 13.19 10.69
N MET A 516 -27.45 13.85 11.79
CA MET A 516 -28.45 14.43 12.71
C MET A 516 -29.35 15.45 12.01
N LEU A 517 -28.77 16.30 11.16
CA LEU A 517 -29.52 17.29 10.38
C LEU A 517 -30.45 16.59 9.37
N GLU A 518 -29.98 15.54 8.69
CA GLU A 518 -30.80 14.75 7.76
C GLU A 518 -32.03 14.16 8.46
N GLN A 519 -31.87 13.69 9.72
CA GLN A 519 -33.00 13.16 10.49
C GLN A 519 -34.07 14.21 10.80
N VAL A 520 -33.71 15.47 11.03
CA VAL A 520 -34.70 16.52 11.36
C VAL A 520 -35.22 17.27 10.12
N ALA A 521 -34.39 17.42 9.10
CA ALA A 521 -34.68 18.21 7.90
C ALA A 521 -35.30 17.37 6.78
N GLN A 522 -35.07 16.05 6.78
CA GLN A 522 -35.49 15.13 5.71
C GLN A 522 -34.93 15.54 4.33
N VAL A 523 -33.71 16.11 4.33
CA VAL A 523 -32.93 16.52 3.15
C VAL A 523 -31.50 16.03 3.34
N GLU A 524 -30.85 15.60 2.25
CA GLU A 524 -29.44 15.18 2.26
C GLU A 524 -28.50 16.40 2.32
N PHE A 525 -27.44 16.30 3.12
CA PHE A 525 -26.46 17.37 3.25
C PHE A 525 -25.08 16.95 2.75
N GLN A 526 -24.37 17.90 2.14
CA GLN A 526 -22.99 17.71 1.71
C GLN A 526 -22.03 18.37 2.68
N LEU A 527 -21.08 17.59 3.19
CA LEU A 527 -20.00 18.09 4.03
C LEU A 527 -18.83 18.56 3.15
N LEU A 528 -18.74 19.88 2.94
CA LEU A 528 -17.77 20.49 2.02
C LEU A 528 -16.40 20.71 2.67
N HIS A 529 -16.38 21.14 3.93
CA HIS A 529 -15.14 21.39 4.66
C HIS A 529 -15.27 21.04 6.13
N ILE A 530 -14.18 20.55 6.70
CA ILE A 530 -14.06 20.23 8.12
C ILE A 530 -12.82 20.95 8.66
N HIS A 531 -13.02 21.77 9.67
CA HIS A 531 -11.94 22.40 10.42
C HIS A 531 -12.07 22.06 11.90
N ARG A 532 -11.08 21.39 12.50
CA ARG A 532 -11.02 21.19 13.95
C ARG A 532 -10.45 22.44 14.61
N ASN A 533 -11.30 23.21 15.27
CA ASN A 533 -10.88 24.47 15.90
C ASN A 533 -9.99 24.22 17.12
N ARG A 534 -10.39 23.29 18.01
CA ARG A 534 -9.61 22.96 19.22
C ARG A 534 -9.93 21.58 19.80
N LEU A 535 -8.98 21.05 20.55
CA LEU A 535 -9.13 19.88 21.42
C LEU A 535 -9.29 20.35 22.87
N LEU A 536 -10.23 19.76 23.60
CA LEU A 536 -10.47 20.02 25.01
C LEU A 536 -9.84 18.93 25.86
N LEU A 537 -8.99 19.34 26.79
CA LEU A 537 -8.40 18.46 27.78
C LEU A 537 -9.09 18.69 29.13
N GLU A 538 -9.48 17.63 29.81
CA GLU A 538 -9.98 17.70 31.18
C GLU A 538 -8.89 18.25 32.11
N ALA A 539 -9.31 19.06 33.09
CA ALA A 539 -8.41 19.50 34.13
C ALA A 539 -7.91 18.28 34.91
N VAL A 540 -6.59 18.14 35.03
CA VAL A 540 -5.98 17.14 35.90
C VAL A 540 -6.30 17.58 37.33
N ILE A 541 -7.30 16.96 37.96
CA ILE A 541 -7.53 17.11 39.40
C ILE A 541 -6.26 16.61 40.09
N LYS A 542 -5.48 17.53 40.66
CA LYS A 542 -4.24 17.25 41.37
C LYS A 542 -4.50 16.75 42.78
#